data_AF-A0A662D9T5-F1
#
_entry.id   AF-A0A662D9T5-F1
#
_cell.length_a   1.000
_cell.length_b   1.000
_cell.length_c   1.000
_cell.angle_alpha   90.00
_cell.angle_beta   90.00
_cell.angle_gamma   90.00
#
_symmetry.space_group_name_H-M   'P 1'
#
loop_
_entity.id
_entity.type
_entity.pdbx_description
1 polymer ?
#
loop_
_entity_poly.entity_id
_entity_poly.type
_entity_poly.pdbx_seq_one_letter_code
_entity_poly.pdbx_strand_id
1 'polypeptide(L)'
;LYLSFTAKLLNPSLFVLSKALDEKGEKKILQIGANRVVNPYKLSGLKIAQGLIRPTLVDFMDLIIRRRELSLYMDEFVVSKKAKIKDKSIVECDLRKKANVIVVAIKKPGEDIVFNPLPETKIESGDTLLVMGDTQSIDLFQVNYLSPEKG
;
A
#
# COMPACT_ATOMS: atom_id res chain seq x y z
N LEU A 1 14.82 -20.49 -3.31
CA LEU A 1 14.06 -21.56 -3.99
C LEU A 1 13.73 -22.69 -3.01
N TYR A 2 14.70 -23.51 -2.58
CA TYR A 2 14.44 -24.64 -1.66
C TYR A 2 13.72 -24.21 -0.38
N LEU A 3 14.22 -23.16 0.29
CA LEU A 3 13.60 -22.64 1.51
C LEU A 3 12.14 -22.18 1.31
N SER A 4 11.84 -21.50 0.20
CA SER A 4 10.48 -21.05 -0.13
C SER A 4 9.54 -22.24 -0.36
N PHE A 5 10.04 -23.31 -1.01
CA PHE A 5 9.28 -24.54 -1.24
C PHE A 5 9.04 -25.29 0.06
N THR A 6 10.07 -25.49 0.89
CA THR A 6 9.94 -26.13 2.20
C THR A 6 8.96 -25.37 3.09
N ALA A 7 9.04 -24.04 3.13
CA ALA A 7 8.10 -23.21 3.90
C ALA A 7 6.65 -23.42 3.45
N LYS A 8 6.40 -23.50 2.14
CA LYS A 8 5.08 -23.78 1.56
C LYS A 8 4.60 -25.21 1.78
N LEU A 9 5.52 -26.17 1.80
CA LEU A 9 5.22 -27.56 2.11
C LEU A 9 4.77 -27.72 3.57
N LEU A 10 5.45 -27.03 4.50
CA LEU A 10 5.13 -27.06 5.93
C LEU A 10 3.85 -26.30 6.26
N ASN A 11 3.63 -25.15 5.61
CA ASN A 11 2.43 -24.36 5.78
C ASN A 11 2.01 -23.72 4.44
N PRO A 12 1.03 -24.31 3.72
CA PRO A 12 0.57 -23.78 2.45
C PRO A 12 0.03 -22.35 2.51
N SER A 13 -0.58 -21.97 3.64
CA SER A 13 -1.17 -20.63 3.83
C SER A 13 -0.17 -19.56 4.24
N LEU A 14 1.07 -19.93 4.60
CA LEU A 14 2.11 -18.99 5.00
C LEU A 14 2.41 -18.01 3.87
N PHE A 15 2.43 -16.71 4.16
CA PHE A 15 2.84 -15.70 3.19
C PHE A 15 4.35 -15.73 2.99
N VAL A 16 4.81 -16.07 1.79
CA VAL A 16 6.24 -16.16 1.44
C VAL A 16 6.61 -15.05 0.45
N LEU A 17 7.43 -14.11 0.92
CA LEU A 17 8.15 -13.15 0.09
C LEU A 17 9.57 -13.66 -0.16
N SER A 18 10.06 -13.63 -1.40
CA SER A 18 11.40 -14.12 -1.74
C SER A 18 12.13 -13.18 -2.67
N LYS A 19 13.47 -13.21 -2.63
CA LYS A 19 14.35 -12.47 -3.55
C LYS A 19 14.80 -13.38 -4.69
N ALA A 20 14.73 -12.87 -5.91
CA ALA A 20 15.34 -13.45 -7.10
C ALA A 20 16.56 -12.61 -7.54
N LEU A 21 17.53 -13.26 -8.20
CA LEU A 21 18.70 -12.59 -8.78
C LEU A 21 18.54 -12.32 -10.28
N ASP A 22 17.66 -13.07 -10.94
CA ASP A 22 17.38 -12.97 -12.37
C ASP A 22 15.91 -13.34 -12.66
N GLU A 23 15.46 -13.12 -13.90
CA GLU A 23 14.08 -13.41 -14.30
C GLU A 23 13.75 -14.90 -14.30
N LYS A 24 14.76 -15.76 -14.55
CA LYS A 24 14.58 -17.22 -14.52
C LYS A 24 14.28 -17.70 -13.10
N GLY A 25 15.02 -17.20 -12.12
CA GLY A 25 14.82 -17.45 -10.70
C GLY A 25 13.49 -16.90 -10.20
N GLU A 26 13.09 -15.71 -10.66
CA GLU A 26 11.79 -15.11 -10.34
C GLU A 26 10.63 -16.04 -10.73
N LYS A 27 10.62 -16.50 -12.00
CA LYS A 27 9.61 -17.44 -12.50
C LYS A 27 9.60 -18.74 -11.71
N LYS A 28 10.76 -19.34 -11.45
CA LYS A 28 10.86 -20.60 -10.70
C LYS A 28 10.36 -20.45 -9.26
N ILE A 29 10.69 -19.34 -8.58
CA ILE A 29 10.27 -19.11 -7.19
C ILE A 29 8.75 -18.88 -7.11
N LEU A 30 8.15 -18.20 -8.09
CA LEU A 30 6.69 -18.07 -8.17
C LEU A 30 6.02 -19.44 -8.41
N GLN A 31 6.56 -20.26 -9.31
CA GLN A 31 6.01 -21.60 -9.63
C GLN A 31 5.97 -22.55 -8.44
N ILE A 32 6.85 -22.39 -7.45
CA ILE A 32 6.88 -23.21 -6.22
C ILE A 32 6.01 -22.64 -5.09
N GLY A 33 5.17 -21.65 -5.38
CA GLY A 33 4.14 -21.16 -4.46
C GLY A 33 4.51 -19.97 -3.59
N ALA A 34 5.65 -19.29 -3.86
CA ALA A 34 5.92 -18.01 -3.20
C ALA A 34 4.83 -16.99 -3.55
N ASN A 35 4.33 -16.25 -2.56
CA ASN A 35 3.25 -15.28 -2.78
C ASN A 35 3.74 -14.05 -3.54
N ARG A 36 4.99 -13.63 -3.29
CA ARG A 36 5.63 -12.52 -3.98
C ARG A 36 7.11 -12.79 -4.18
N VAL A 37 7.64 -12.34 -5.30
CA VAL A 37 9.07 -12.39 -5.60
C VAL A 37 9.55 -11.02 -6.03
N VAL A 38 10.69 -10.59 -5.48
CA VAL A 38 11.32 -9.32 -5.79
C VAL A 38 12.64 -9.61 -6.49
N ASN A 39 12.86 -9.01 -7.66
CA ASN A 39 14.16 -8.98 -8.33
C ASN A 39 14.80 -7.60 -8.16
N PRO A 40 15.75 -7.43 -7.22
CA PRO A 40 16.34 -6.12 -6.93
C PRO A 40 17.15 -5.56 -8.09
N TYR A 41 17.77 -6.39 -8.92
CA TYR A 41 18.56 -5.89 -10.05
C TYR A 41 17.67 -5.27 -11.13
N LYS A 42 16.54 -5.91 -11.41
CA LYS A 42 15.53 -5.36 -12.33
C LYS A 42 14.94 -4.05 -11.80
N LEU A 43 14.58 -4.02 -10.52
CA LEU A 43 14.04 -2.81 -9.87
C LEU A 43 15.06 -1.67 -9.84
N SER A 44 16.30 -1.95 -9.43
CA SER A 44 17.37 -0.95 -9.39
C SER A 44 17.73 -0.45 -10.78
N GLY A 45 17.76 -1.33 -11.79
CA GLY A 45 18.00 -0.92 -13.19
C GLY A 45 16.92 0.02 -13.70
N LEU A 46 15.65 -0.29 -13.45
CA LEU A 46 14.53 0.59 -13.79
C LEU A 46 14.66 1.94 -13.06
N LYS A 47 15.02 1.92 -11.78
CA LYS A 47 15.20 3.13 -10.97
C LYS A 47 16.35 4.00 -11.50
N ILE A 48 17.48 3.41 -11.90
CA ILE A 48 18.61 4.14 -12.50
C ILE A 48 18.17 4.81 -13.81
N ALA A 49 17.47 4.08 -14.68
CA ALA A 49 16.95 4.63 -15.93
C ALA A 49 15.96 5.78 -15.67
N GLN A 50 15.05 5.62 -14.71
CA GLN A 50 14.12 6.69 -14.31
C GLN A 50 14.84 7.87 -13.65
N GLY A 51 15.96 7.65 -12.95
CA GLY A 51 16.76 8.73 -12.36
C GLY A 51 17.37 9.66 -13.40
N LEU A 52 17.68 9.14 -14.60
CA LEU A 52 18.16 9.98 -15.70
C LEU A 52 17.04 10.78 -16.37
N ILE A 53 15.86 10.19 -16.52
CA ILE A 53 14.75 10.80 -17.28
C ILE A 53 13.88 11.70 -16.39
N ARG A 54 13.70 11.30 -15.12
CA ARG A 54 12.76 11.89 -14.14
C ARG A 54 13.38 11.91 -12.73
N PRO A 55 14.53 12.58 -12.52
CA PRO A 55 15.25 12.57 -11.23
C PRO A 55 14.36 12.99 -10.05
N THR A 56 13.64 14.11 -10.19
CA THR A 56 12.76 14.63 -9.13
C THR A 56 11.67 13.65 -8.71
N LEU A 57 11.14 12.85 -9.64
CA LEU A 57 10.14 11.85 -9.33
C LEU A 57 10.74 10.70 -8.51
N VAL A 58 11.95 10.25 -8.88
CA VAL A 58 12.65 9.18 -8.15
C VAL A 58 13.01 9.64 -6.74
N ASP A 59 13.51 10.86 -6.58
CA ASP A 59 13.83 11.45 -5.28
C ASP A 59 12.58 11.54 -4.40
N PHE A 60 11.45 12.01 -4.96
CA PHE A 60 10.18 12.07 -4.25
C PHE A 60 9.70 10.68 -3.79
N MET A 61 9.80 9.66 -4.63
CA MET A 61 9.43 8.28 -4.27
C MET A 61 10.30 7.75 -3.13
N ASP A 62 11.61 8.03 -3.15
CA ASP A 62 12.53 7.63 -2.07
C ASP A 62 12.19 8.33 -0.76
N LEU A 63 11.84 9.61 -0.82
CA LEU A 63 11.46 10.39 0.35
C LEU A 63 10.17 9.84 1.01
N ILE A 64 9.18 9.39 0.23
CA ILE A 64 7.97 8.77 0.79
C ILE A 64 8.29 7.43 1.47
N ILE A 65 9.18 6.62 0.86
CA ILE A 65 9.54 5.30 1.40
C ILE A 65 10.38 5.43 2.68
N ARG A 66 11.22 6.46 2.76
CA ARG A 66 12.10 6.73 3.91
C ARG A 66 11.32 7.40 5.04
N ARG A 67 10.70 6.59 5.91
CA ARG A 67 9.95 7.01 7.13
C ARG A 67 10.65 8.02 8.07
N ARG A 68 11.93 8.35 7.89
CA ARG A 68 12.71 9.19 8.81
C ARG A 68 13.01 10.61 8.32
N GLU A 69 12.84 10.92 7.03
CA GLU A 69 13.37 12.17 6.45
C GLU A 69 12.27 13.17 6.02
N LEU A 70 11.01 12.75 5.92
CA LEU A 70 9.87 13.62 5.63
C LEU A 70 8.81 13.59 6.73
N SER A 71 8.15 14.73 6.90
CA SER A 71 6.87 14.86 7.60
C SER A 71 5.69 14.32 6.80
N LEU A 72 5.89 13.56 5.72
CA LEU A 72 4.84 13.08 4.82
C LEU A 72 4.96 11.57 4.67
N TYR A 73 3.91 10.88 5.09
CA TYR A 73 3.81 9.43 5.17
C TYR A 73 2.68 8.94 4.28
N MET A 74 2.84 7.71 3.79
CA MET A 74 1.78 6.98 3.11
C MET A 74 1.58 5.64 3.81
N ASP A 75 0.34 5.35 4.20
CA ASP A 75 -0.02 4.12 4.90
C ASP A 75 -1.27 3.48 4.30
N GLU A 76 -1.42 2.18 4.56
CA GLU A 76 -2.50 1.34 4.05
C GLU A 76 -3.47 0.98 5.17
N PHE A 77 -4.77 1.23 4.96
CA PHE A 77 -5.81 0.94 5.94
C PHE A 77 -6.93 0.11 5.35
N VAL A 78 -7.26 -1.00 6.00
CA VAL A 78 -8.44 -1.81 5.67
C VAL A 78 -9.66 -1.27 6.40
N VAL A 79 -10.72 -0.94 5.66
CA VAL A 79 -11.96 -0.39 6.21
C VAL A 79 -12.77 -1.49 6.89
N SER A 80 -12.82 -1.45 8.22
CA SER A 80 -13.61 -2.41 8.99
C SER A 80 -15.12 -2.14 8.89
N LYS A 81 -15.93 -3.14 9.21
CA LYS A 81 -17.41 -3.00 9.28
C LYS A 81 -17.88 -1.94 10.29
N LYS A 82 -17.02 -1.61 11.27
CA LYS A 82 -17.27 -0.64 12.35
C LYS A 82 -16.67 0.75 12.06
N ALA A 83 -16.00 0.93 10.93
CA ALA A 83 -15.39 2.21 10.58
C ALA A 83 -16.48 3.27 10.37
N LYS A 84 -16.27 4.48 10.92
CA LYS A 84 -17.18 5.62 10.80
C LYS A 84 -17.26 6.19 9.38
N ILE A 85 -16.25 5.88 8.57
CA ILE A 85 -16.12 6.30 7.18
C ILE A 85 -16.89 5.40 6.20
N LYS A 86 -17.32 4.23 6.66
CA LYS A 86 -18.05 3.25 5.84
C LYS A 86 -19.36 3.85 5.31
N ASP A 87 -19.70 3.48 4.08
CA ASP A 87 -20.90 3.87 3.33
C ASP A 87 -20.98 5.39 3.01
N LYS A 88 -19.88 6.12 3.22
CA LYS A 88 -19.72 7.52 2.82
C LYS A 88 -18.80 7.63 1.62
N SER A 89 -19.05 8.64 0.80
CA SER A 89 -18.13 9.08 -0.25
C SER A 89 -16.92 9.81 0.34
N ILE A 90 -15.83 9.89 -0.43
CA ILE A 90 -14.60 10.60 -0.02
C ILE A 90 -14.92 12.06 0.34
N VAL A 91 -15.76 12.73 -0.46
CA VAL A 91 -16.14 14.13 -0.26
C VAL A 91 -16.96 14.35 1.02
N GLU A 92 -17.89 13.44 1.34
CA GLU A 92 -18.70 13.52 2.57
C GLU A 92 -17.84 13.39 3.84
N CYS A 93 -16.72 12.70 3.74
CA CYS A 93 -15.81 12.49 4.86
C CYS A 93 -14.98 13.74 5.18
N ASP A 94 -14.81 14.65 4.21
CA ASP A 94 -14.09 15.92 4.36
C ASP A 94 -12.67 15.73 4.96
N LEU A 95 -12.00 14.66 4.51
CA LEU A 95 -10.76 14.14 5.10
C LEU A 95 -9.62 15.15 5.10
N ARG A 96 -9.49 15.91 4.00
CA ARG A 96 -8.45 16.93 3.87
C ARG A 96 -8.67 18.07 4.87
N LYS A 97 -9.91 18.48 5.10
CA LYS A 97 -10.22 19.59 6.03
C LYS A 97 -10.12 19.16 7.49
N LYS A 98 -10.59 17.96 7.81
CA LYS A 98 -10.75 17.50 9.20
C LYS A 98 -9.57 16.71 9.75
N ALA A 99 -8.82 16.04 8.89
CA ALA A 99 -7.66 15.23 9.28
C ALA A 99 -6.40 15.55 8.49
N ASN A 100 -6.43 16.50 7.55
CA ASN A 100 -5.29 16.88 6.70
C ASN A 100 -4.68 15.72 5.88
N VAL A 101 -5.44 14.65 5.63
CA VAL A 101 -5.01 13.50 4.82
C VAL A 101 -5.60 13.54 3.41
N ILE A 102 -4.94 12.82 2.48
CA ILE A 102 -5.35 12.63 1.09
C ILE A 102 -5.51 11.14 0.83
N VAL A 103 -6.62 10.72 0.22
CA VAL A 103 -6.78 9.34 -0.28
C VAL A 103 -6.15 9.28 -1.67
N VAL A 104 -5.02 8.60 -1.78
CA VAL A 104 -4.25 8.47 -3.02
C VAL A 104 -4.83 7.37 -3.90
N ALA A 105 -5.31 6.29 -3.29
CA ALA A 105 -5.91 5.17 -3.99
C ALA A 105 -6.90 4.40 -3.11
N ILE A 106 -7.80 3.68 -3.78
CA ILE A 106 -8.71 2.71 -3.16
C ILE A 106 -8.58 1.39 -3.90
N LYS A 107 -8.54 0.29 -3.16
CA LYS A 107 -8.59 -1.05 -3.71
C LYS A 107 -9.77 -1.80 -3.10
N LYS A 108 -10.74 -2.16 -3.95
CA LYS A 108 -11.86 -3.03 -3.57
C LYS A 108 -11.37 -4.50 -3.47
N PRO A 109 -11.99 -5.33 -2.63
CA PRO A 109 -11.65 -6.75 -2.56
C PRO A 109 -11.81 -7.45 -3.91
N GLY A 110 -10.72 -8.04 -4.41
CA GLY A 110 -10.74 -8.78 -5.69
C GLY A 110 -10.60 -7.91 -6.95
N GLU A 111 -10.52 -6.58 -6.81
CA GLU A 111 -10.36 -5.66 -7.93
C GLU A 111 -8.96 -5.05 -8.00
N ASP A 112 -8.68 -4.43 -9.14
CA ASP A 112 -7.49 -3.62 -9.33
C ASP A 112 -7.56 -2.34 -8.51
N ILE A 113 -6.39 -1.80 -8.18
CA ILE A 113 -6.28 -0.54 -7.44
C ILE A 113 -6.70 0.63 -8.32
N VAL A 114 -7.57 1.49 -7.79
CA VAL A 114 -7.99 2.74 -8.42
C VAL A 114 -7.19 3.89 -7.82
N PHE A 115 -6.31 4.49 -8.64
CA PHE A 115 -5.57 5.70 -8.27
C PHE A 115 -6.41 6.95 -8.49
N ASN A 116 -6.19 7.97 -7.65
CA ASN A 116 -6.93 9.23 -7.69
C ASN A 116 -8.46 9.01 -7.78
N PRO A 117 -9.05 8.33 -6.78
CA PRO A 117 -10.47 8.03 -6.79
C PRO A 117 -11.30 9.32 -6.88
N LEU A 118 -12.46 9.25 -7.55
CA LEU A 118 -13.38 10.38 -7.65
C LEU A 118 -13.90 10.78 -6.26
N PRO A 119 -14.20 12.08 -6.00
CA PRO A 119 -14.74 12.53 -4.72
C PRO A 119 -16.02 11.79 -4.29
N GLU A 120 -16.83 11.37 -5.26
CA GLU A 120 -18.10 10.66 -5.07
C GLU A 120 -17.91 9.15 -4.81
N THR A 121 -16.68 8.63 -4.93
CA THR A 121 -16.37 7.21 -4.71
C THR A 121 -16.76 6.79 -3.30
N LYS A 122 -17.65 5.80 -3.20
CA LYS A 122 -18.11 5.25 -1.92
C LYS A 122 -17.07 4.33 -1.30
N ILE A 123 -16.78 4.58 -0.03
CA ILE A 123 -15.90 3.77 0.81
C ILE A 123 -16.73 2.68 1.47
N GLU A 124 -16.39 1.43 1.20
CA GLU A 124 -17.12 0.26 1.67
C GLU A 124 -16.27 -0.57 2.63
N SER A 125 -16.90 -1.47 3.39
CA SER A 125 -16.16 -2.36 4.27
C SER A 125 -15.37 -3.39 3.46
N GLY A 126 -14.12 -3.60 3.85
CA GLY A 126 -13.18 -4.47 3.15
C GLY A 126 -12.29 -3.72 2.17
N ASP A 127 -12.63 -2.47 1.83
CA ASP A 127 -11.78 -1.62 1.01
C ASP A 127 -10.43 -1.42 1.68
N THR A 128 -9.39 -1.41 0.87
CA THR A 128 -8.07 -0.94 1.25
C THR A 128 -7.92 0.50 0.77
N LEU A 129 -7.69 1.43 1.70
CA LEU A 129 -7.38 2.82 1.43
C LEU A 129 -5.87 3.05 1.51
N LEU A 130 -5.31 3.70 0.50
CA LEU A 130 -3.95 4.23 0.54
C LEU A 130 -4.02 5.72 0.86
N VAL A 131 -3.56 6.10 2.05
CA VAL A 131 -3.75 7.44 2.61
C VAL A 131 -2.40 8.10 2.82
N MET A 132 -2.30 9.39 2.47
CA MET A 132 -1.09 10.21 2.59
C MET A 132 -1.33 11.41 3.52
N GLY A 133 -0.39 11.66 4.44
CA GLY A 133 -0.42 12.79 5.39
C GLY A 133 0.79 12.75 6.34
N ASP A 134 0.92 13.75 7.22
CA ASP A 134 1.91 13.67 8.30
C ASP A 134 1.50 12.67 9.39
N THR A 135 2.42 12.29 10.29
CA THR A 135 2.14 11.29 11.33
C THR A 135 0.91 11.64 12.15
N GLN A 136 0.79 12.90 12.57
CA GLN A 136 -0.33 13.36 13.40
C GLN A 136 -1.66 13.29 12.64
N SER A 137 -1.64 13.65 11.35
CA SER A 137 -2.76 13.59 10.43
C SER A 137 -3.24 12.15 10.21
N ILE A 138 -2.31 11.21 10.03
CA ILE A 138 -2.61 9.78 9.90
C ILE A 138 -3.19 9.22 11.20
N ASP A 139 -2.61 9.56 12.35
CA ASP A 139 -3.13 9.12 13.66
C ASP A 139 -4.55 9.67 13.89
N LEU A 140 -4.77 10.95 13.61
CA LEU A 140 -6.10 11.59 13.67
C LEU A 140 -7.10 10.92 12.72
N PHE A 141 -6.67 10.59 11.50
CA PHE A 141 -7.49 9.85 10.55
C PHE A 141 -7.91 8.49 11.11
N GLN A 142 -6.95 7.72 11.64
CA GLN A 142 -7.22 6.40 12.19
C GLN A 142 -8.19 6.45 13.38
N VAL A 143 -8.01 7.42 14.29
CA VAL A 143 -8.88 7.58 15.47
C VAL A 143 -10.28 8.05 15.07
N ASN A 144 -10.38 9.06 14.20
CA ASN A 144 -11.67 9.70 13.91
C ASN A 144 -12.51 8.98 12.87
N TYR A 145 -11.91 8.16 12.00
CA TYR A 145 -12.60 7.56 10.85
C TYR A 145 -12.60 6.03 10.85
N LEU A 146 -11.54 5.40 11.38
CA LEU A 146 -11.39 3.94 11.34
C LEU A 146 -11.73 3.25 12.66
N SER A 147 -11.56 3.95 13.79
CA SER A 147 -11.89 3.43 15.12
C SER A 147 -13.37 3.67 15.48
N PRO A 148 -14.06 2.75 16.16
CA PRO A 148 -15.35 3.04 16.77
C PRO A 148 -15.17 4.11 17.88
N GLU A 149 -16.17 4.95 18.12
CA GLU A 149 -16.16 5.81 19.31
C GLU A 149 -15.95 4.95 20.55
N LYS A 150 -15.11 5.43 21.47
CA LYS A 150 -15.06 4.91 22.83
C LYS A 150 -16.46 5.09 23.43
N GLY A 151 -17.30 4.06 23.30
CA GLY A 151 -18.47 3.86 24.13
C GLY A 151 -18.06 3.24 25.45
#